data_AF-T5AH19-F1
#
_entry.id   AF-T5AH19-F1
#
_cell.length_a   1.000
_cell.length_b   1.000
_cell.length_c   1.000
_cell.angle_alpha   90.00
_cell.angle_beta   90.00
_cell.angle_gamma   90.00
#
_symmetry.space_group_name_H-M   'P 1'
#
loop_
_entity.id
_entity.type
_entity.pdbx_description
1 polymer ?
#
loop_
_entity_poly.entity_id
_entity_poly.type
_entity_poly.pdbx_seq_one_letter_code
_entity_poly.pdbx_strand_id
1 'polypeptide(L)'
;MLAEVDGRIHGGVRGFWDKYFHDRPCAPCGTILVALQAHFPSGPTVFRPHPPGPPQDLDLDLFLVTARQNTKYAWAHVQAVGHFQEHAGADHLGALTRLYRHARHVFAAQPTRLFLHGLLVRGSLVELWVFDRAGLYSCEPFDARHDLGRFISVGAGYLSMSDAELGFNTHVGTDGQDSYMLVGGRDGAEPCRLYLEREPMAFPRRVVSQAPVCYRAKRRGSPAWEFVLKLCWRPAGLRAEQDMLRLVEQRNVWGVVRLFHHQQLDFIAHLRQDLRLGAPHVHDAVQLQPDARLHCLVMSPLGRALDKFDHVVDCIRACRDAVRAHRSLYLHGGILHQDVSKDNIIIPETRGEGDACGVLIDLDSAMELAHGPQKPGELIGTKPFMAIDLLRGSPHTYRHDLESFLYVFLWIAICGGHKRLPPQSRLHRWQAGTFEDAARSKAEHMAEDEFRAMLCELSPAFRGLEGLAWDLRRIRGHRSRAGTMTSTPPLRLRPRTARPSSPAPAPVRWTVVMLGPPAATIAPMGPATPLVRGGAWPWACPVPISQSPFTHASQSRIDQAGAPLSAVVAVVFINCMTTGTALNYTPAHLVHLCHPGSHYVASSLLATVRGFGGSFDTSGP
;
A
#
# COMPACT_ATOMS: atom_id res chain seq x y z
N MET A 1 -14.50 -16.06 9.08
CA MET A 1 -13.53 -15.17 8.39
C MET A 1 -14.21 -14.38 7.27
N LEU A 2 -15.07 -15.01 6.47
CA LEU A 2 -15.84 -14.32 5.42
C LEU A 2 -16.94 -13.36 5.94
N ALA A 3 -17.29 -13.41 7.22
CA ALA A 3 -18.18 -12.42 7.85
C ALA A 3 -17.72 -10.95 7.66
N GLU A 4 -16.43 -10.71 7.38
CA GLU A 4 -15.89 -9.37 7.06
C GLU A 4 -16.34 -8.84 5.70
N VAL A 5 -16.75 -9.73 4.79
CA VAL A 5 -17.16 -9.45 3.42
C VAL A 5 -18.58 -9.93 3.14
N ASP A 6 -19.34 -10.22 4.20
CA ASP A 6 -20.74 -10.62 4.09
C ASP A 6 -21.56 -9.52 3.41
N GLY A 7 -22.47 -9.90 2.51
CA GLY A 7 -23.18 -8.97 1.62
C GLY A 7 -22.32 -8.29 0.54
N ARG A 8 -21.02 -8.60 0.42
CA ARG A 8 -20.06 -8.02 -0.55
C ARG A 8 -19.42 -9.05 -1.47
N ILE A 9 -20.10 -10.18 -1.66
CA ILE A 9 -19.70 -11.30 -2.50
C ILE A 9 -20.63 -11.36 -3.72
N HIS A 10 -20.06 -11.28 -4.93
CA HIS A 10 -20.82 -11.33 -6.17
C HIS A 10 -20.31 -12.45 -7.08
N GLY A 11 -21.11 -13.51 -7.27
CA GLY A 11 -20.81 -14.57 -8.24
C GLY A 11 -21.36 -14.27 -9.63
N GLY A 12 -20.75 -14.85 -10.67
CA GLY A 12 -21.29 -14.82 -12.03
C GLY A 12 -21.37 -13.41 -12.63
N VAL A 13 -20.38 -12.56 -12.34
CA VAL A 13 -20.38 -11.16 -12.81
C VAL A 13 -20.20 -11.09 -14.32
N ARG A 14 -21.15 -10.44 -15.01
CA ARG A 14 -21.09 -10.25 -16.46
C ARG A 14 -19.98 -9.26 -16.83
N GLY A 15 -19.31 -9.51 -17.95
CA GLY A 15 -18.16 -8.73 -18.43
C GLY A 15 -16.82 -9.12 -17.78
N PHE A 16 -16.79 -10.11 -16.87
CA PHE A 16 -15.56 -10.54 -16.21
C PHE A 16 -14.50 -11.02 -17.20
N TRP A 17 -14.91 -11.90 -18.13
CA TRP A 17 -14.00 -12.43 -19.16
C TRP A 17 -13.52 -11.32 -20.09
N ASP A 18 -14.43 -10.45 -20.53
CA ASP A 18 -14.13 -9.31 -21.41
C ASP A 18 -13.10 -8.37 -20.79
N LYS A 19 -13.26 -8.05 -19.51
CA LYS A 19 -12.36 -7.17 -18.79
C LYS A 19 -10.96 -7.75 -18.60
N TYR A 20 -10.85 -9.02 -18.24
CA TYR A 20 -9.58 -9.58 -17.77
C TYR A 20 -8.86 -10.46 -18.80
N PHE A 21 -9.58 -11.13 -19.69
CA PHE A 21 -9.04 -12.22 -20.51
C PHE A 21 -9.40 -12.15 -22.01
N HIS A 22 -10.24 -11.21 -22.46
CA HIS A 22 -10.63 -11.07 -23.87
C HIS A 22 -9.55 -10.39 -24.73
N ASP A 23 -9.50 -10.75 -26.02
CA ASP A 23 -8.55 -10.26 -27.05
C ASP A 23 -7.06 -10.35 -26.70
N ARG A 24 -6.69 -11.20 -25.74
CA ARG A 24 -5.28 -11.50 -25.52
C ARG A 24 -4.84 -12.48 -26.61
N PRO A 25 -3.87 -12.13 -27.48
CA PRO A 25 -3.35 -13.10 -28.42
C PRO A 25 -2.88 -14.29 -27.58
N CYS A 26 -3.47 -15.47 -27.81
CA CYS A 26 -2.80 -16.70 -27.46
C CYS A 26 -1.46 -16.59 -28.18
N ALA A 27 -0.39 -16.25 -27.46
CA ALA A 27 0.95 -16.40 -28.00
C ALA A 27 0.95 -17.80 -28.62
N PRO A 28 1.29 -17.94 -29.91
CA PRO A 28 1.01 -19.15 -30.68
C PRO A 28 1.40 -20.32 -29.82
N CYS A 29 0.50 -21.27 -29.57
CA CYS A 29 0.55 -22.20 -28.43
C CYS A 29 1.96 -22.74 -28.07
N GLY A 30 2.85 -22.83 -29.05
CA GLY A 30 4.30 -22.95 -28.92
C GLY A 30 5.03 -21.97 -27.97
N THR A 31 4.75 -20.67 -27.88
CA THR A 31 5.47 -19.74 -26.97
C THR A 31 5.03 -19.90 -25.52
N ILE A 32 3.75 -20.19 -25.27
CA ILE A 32 3.24 -20.56 -23.94
C ILE A 32 3.79 -21.94 -23.54
N LEU A 33 3.80 -22.91 -24.47
CA LEU A 33 4.48 -24.19 -24.27
C LEU A 33 5.97 -24.02 -24.03
N VAL A 34 6.67 -23.14 -24.74
CA VAL A 34 8.10 -22.85 -24.58
C VAL A 34 8.38 -22.09 -23.29
N ALA A 35 7.51 -21.18 -22.84
CA ALA A 35 7.63 -20.54 -21.53
C ALA A 35 7.34 -21.55 -20.39
N LEU A 36 6.33 -22.40 -20.57
CA LEU A 36 6.03 -23.56 -19.72
C LEU A 36 7.06 -24.69 -19.87
N GLN A 37 7.95 -24.71 -20.87
CA GLN A 37 9.02 -25.70 -21.03
C GLN A 37 10.36 -25.14 -20.55
N ALA A 38 10.60 -23.83 -20.69
CA ALA A 38 11.75 -23.12 -20.14
C ALA A 38 11.69 -23.00 -18.60
N HIS A 39 10.49 -23.05 -18.01
CA HIS A 39 10.29 -23.22 -16.56
C HIS A 39 10.14 -24.69 -16.12
N PHE A 40 10.11 -25.64 -17.05
CA PHE A 40 10.00 -27.07 -16.77
C PHE A 40 10.97 -27.88 -17.65
N PRO A 41 12.27 -27.97 -17.29
CA PRO A 41 13.13 -28.93 -17.95
C PRO A 41 12.82 -30.32 -17.39
N SER A 42 12.21 -31.16 -18.23
CA SER A 42 12.15 -32.63 -18.16
C SER A 42 11.68 -33.25 -16.83
N GLY A 43 10.36 -33.39 -16.68
CA GLY A 43 9.67 -34.15 -15.63
C GLY A 43 8.18 -33.75 -15.58
N PRO A 44 7.27 -34.59 -15.03
CA PRO A 44 5.85 -34.27 -15.02
C PRO A 44 5.66 -32.94 -14.28
N THR A 45 4.96 -32.00 -14.92
CA THR A 45 4.54 -30.73 -14.35
C THR A 45 3.59 -30.99 -13.19
N VAL A 46 4.15 -31.23 -12.01
CA VAL A 46 3.39 -31.29 -10.78
C VAL A 46 3.07 -29.85 -10.39
N PHE A 47 1.81 -29.45 -10.58
CA PHE A 47 1.12 -28.59 -9.60
C PHE A 47 1.47 -29.17 -8.23
N ARG A 48 2.42 -28.59 -7.49
CA ARG A 48 2.85 -29.18 -6.21
C ARG A 48 1.81 -28.82 -5.15
N PRO A 49 0.95 -29.75 -4.70
CA PRO A 49 0.47 -29.65 -3.33
C PRO A 49 1.70 -29.63 -2.41
N HIS A 50 1.61 -28.87 -1.33
CA HIS A 50 2.66 -28.82 -0.32
C HIS A 50 3.01 -30.26 0.12
N PRO A 51 4.27 -30.72 0.04
CA PRO A 51 4.63 -32.03 0.58
C PRO A 51 4.40 -32.00 2.10
N PRO A 52 3.98 -33.09 2.75
CA PRO A 52 3.82 -33.13 4.20
C PRO A 52 5.22 -33.01 4.83
N GLY A 53 5.57 -31.78 5.20
CA GLY A 53 6.83 -31.40 5.81
C GLY A 53 6.56 -30.30 6.82
N PRO A 54 7.49 -30.05 7.77
CA PRO A 54 7.27 -29.11 8.85
C PRO A 54 6.97 -27.71 8.28
N PRO A 55 6.13 -26.91 8.96
CA PRO A 55 5.54 -25.69 8.40
C PRO A 55 6.64 -24.69 8.00
N GLN A 56 6.72 -24.36 6.71
CA GLN A 56 7.43 -23.18 6.22
C GLN A 56 6.41 -22.16 5.68
N ASP A 57 6.78 -20.87 5.69
CA ASP A 57 5.94 -19.65 5.76
C ASP A 57 4.84 -19.40 4.68
N LEU A 58 4.61 -20.31 3.73
CA LEU A 58 3.63 -20.16 2.64
C LEU A 58 2.79 -21.43 2.48
N ASP A 59 1.64 -21.47 3.16
CA ASP A 59 0.61 -22.52 3.00
C ASP A 59 -0.30 -22.17 1.81
N LEU A 60 0.17 -22.40 0.58
CA LEU A 60 -0.53 -22.10 -0.68
C LEU A 60 -0.51 -23.31 -1.62
N ASP A 61 -1.67 -23.64 -2.22
CA ASP A 61 -1.75 -24.70 -3.23
C ASP A 61 -1.37 -24.23 -4.65
N LEU A 62 -1.54 -22.93 -4.94
CA LEU A 62 -1.21 -22.33 -6.24
C LEU A 62 -0.90 -20.84 -6.11
N PHE A 63 0.18 -20.36 -6.74
CA PHE A 63 0.47 -18.93 -6.83
C PHE A 63 1.34 -18.57 -8.05
N LEU A 64 1.17 -17.34 -8.53
CA LEU A 64 2.07 -16.73 -9.51
C LEU A 64 2.97 -15.73 -8.79
N VAL A 65 4.28 -15.82 -9.03
CA VAL A 65 5.31 -14.95 -8.45
C VAL A 65 6.22 -14.41 -9.54
N THR A 66 6.67 -13.17 -9.36
CA THR A 66 7.71 -12.61 -10.22
C THR A 66 9.01 -13.39 -10.00
N ALA A 67 9.56 -14.00 -11.05
CA ALA A 67 10.81 -14.74 -10.97
C ALA A 67 11.99 -13.79 -10.62
N ARG A 68 12.45 -13.83 -9.36
CA ARG A 68 13.75 -13.29 -8.96
C ARG A 68 14.66 -14.45 -8.57
N GLN A 69 15.85 -14.51 -9.18
CA GLN A 69 16.79 -15.60 -8.97
C GLN A 69 17.08 -15.80 -7.46
N ASN A 70 16.96 -17.04 -7.00
CA ASN A 70 17.52 -17.54 -5.75
C ASN A 70 16.96 -17.01 -4.41
N THR A 71 15.67 -16.67 -4.32
CA THR A 71 15.04 -16.28 -3.03
C THR A 71 13.92 -17.21 -2.60
N LYS A 72 13.82 -17.44 -1.27
CA LYS A 72 12.61 -18.02 -0.66
C LYS A 72 11.41 -17.17 -1.09
N TYR A 73 10.33 -17.83 -1.54
CA TYR A 73 9.10 -17.14 -1.92
C TYR A 73 8.55 -16.35 -0.73
N ALA A 74 7.98 -15.17 -0.98
CA ALA A 74 7.39 -14.32 0.04
C ALA A 74 6.09 -13.69 -0.50
N TRP A 75 5.12 -13.46 0.39
CA TRP A 75 3.83 -12.83 0.03
C TRP A 75 3.97 -11.47 -0.68
N ALA A 76 5.09 -10.77 -0.47
CA ALA A 76 5.41 -9.50 -1.15
C ALA A 76 5.65 -9.66 -2.66
N HIS A 77 5.93 -10.87 -3.17
CA HIS A 77 6.20 -11.15 -4.58
C HIS A 77 5.03 -11.81 -5.32
N VAL A 78 3.91 -12.05 -4.64
CA VAL A 78 2.76 -12.77 -5.18
C VAL A 78 1.92 -11.85 -6.10
N GLN A 79 1.70 -12.29 -7.33
CA GLN A 79 0.90 -11.61 -8.34
C GLN A 79 -0.56 -12.08 -8.34
N ALA A 80 -0.79 -13.38 -8.17
CA ALA A 80 -2.13 -13.97 -8.04
C ALA A 80 -2.09 -15.16 -7.09
N VAL A 81 -3.22 -15.44 -6.42
CA VAL A 81 -3.35 -16.56 -5.48
C VAL A 81 -4.30 -17.62 -6.03
N GLY A 82 -4.13 -18.85 -5.61
CA GLY A 82 -5.07 -19.92 -5.90
C GLY A 82 -5.27 -20.88 -4.74
N HIS A 83 -6.31 -21.68 -4.86
CA HIS A 83 -6.63 -22.78 -3.96
C HIS A 83 -7.18 -23.93 -4.79
N PHE A 84 -6.58 -25.11 -4.62
CA PHE A 84 -7.00 -26.34 -5.30
C PHE A 84 -7.63 -27.27 -4.28
N GLN A 85 -8.75 -27.86 -4.67
CA GLN A 85 -9.40 -28.91 -3.93
C GLN A 85 -9.71 -30.05 -4.89
N GLU A 86 -9.31 -31.26 -4.51
CA GLU A 86 -9.37 -32.43 -5.40
C GLU A 86 -10.79 -32.83 -5.79
N HIS A 87 -11.79 -32.55 -4.93
CA HIS A 87 -13.16 -33.03 -5.11
C HIS A 87 -14.14 -31.87 -5.38
N ALA A 88 -14.90 -31.96 -6.47
CA ALA A 88 -15.86 -30.92 -6.88
C ALA A 88 -17.06 -30.76 -5.92
N GLY A 89 -17.49 -31.85 -5.26
CA GLY A 89 -18.58 -31.84 -4.28
C GLY A 89 -18.18 -31.34 -2.89
N ALA A 90 -16.94 -30.87 -2.73
CA ALA A 90 -16.44 -30.40 -1.46
C ALA A 90 -16.90 -28.96 -1.14
N ASP A 91 -16.85 -28.62 0.15
CA ASP A 91 -17.32 -27.36 0.73
C ASP A 91 -16.74 -26.12 0.03
N HIS A 92 -17.53 -25.50 -0.85
CA HIS A 92 -17.19 -24.27 -1.56
C HIS A 92 -16.86 -23.13 -0.61
N LEU A 93 -17.63 -22.99 0.49
CA LEU A 93 -17.44 -21.92 1.45
C LEU A 93 -16.11 -22.06 2.19
N GLY A 94 -15.75 -23.29 2.57
CA GLY A 94 -14.45 -23.62 3.16
C GLY A 94 -13.30 -23.35 2.19
N ALA A 95 -13.46 -23.69 0.92
CA ALA A 95 -12.47 -23.46 -0.13
C ALA A 95 -12.26 -21.96 -0.39
N LEU A 96 -13.35 -21.19 -0.52
CA LEU A 96 -13.32 -19.73 -0.66
C LEU A 96 -12.74 -19.06 0.60
N THR A 97 -13.02 -19.59 1.79
CA THR A 97 -12.43 -19.11 3.05
C THR A 97 -10.91 -19.26 3.06
N ARG A 98 -10.37 -20.36 2.52
CA ARG A 98 -8.92 -20.55 2.36
C ARG A 98 -8.34 -19.59 1.33
N LEU A 99 -8.97 -19.45 0.17
CA LEU A 99 -8.53 -18.48 -0.84
C LEU A 99 -8.54 -17.03 -0.31
N TYR A 100 -9.57 -16.63 0.44
CA TYR A 100 -9.64 -15.33 1.10
C TYR A 100 -8.52 -15.13 2.13
N ARG A 101 -8.12 -16.19 2.86
CA ARG A 101 -6.97 -16.13 3.77
C ARG A 101 -5.69 -15.82 3.01
N HIS A 102 -5.47 -16.45 1.85
CA HIS A 102 -4.31 -16.16 0.99
C HIS A 102 -4.32 -14.68 0.55
N ALA A 103 -5.47 -14.18 0.12
CA ALA A 103 -5.63 -12.77 -0.24
C ALA A 103 -5.25 -11.84 0.93
N ARG A 104 -5.68 -12.15 2.16
CA ARG A 104 -5.30 -11.36 3.35
C ARG A 104 -3.78 -11.29 3.55
N HIS A 105 -3.05 -12.39 3.35
CA HIS A 105 -1.60 -12.38 3.48
C HIS A 105 -0.94 -11.52 2.39
N VAL A 106 -1.42 -11.59 1.14
CA VAL A 106 -0.95 -10.73 0.06
C VAL A 106 -1.21 -9.26 0.37
N PHE A 107 -2.43 -8.86 0.75
CA PHE A 107 -2.73 -7.47 1.10
C PHE A 107 -1.96 -6.96 2.32
N ALA A 108 -1.58 -7.85 3.25
CA ALA A 108 -0.73 -7.48 4.38
C ALA A 108 0.73 -7.25 3.96
N ALA A 109 1.24 -8.06 3.02
CA ALA A 109 2.60 -7.94 2.49
C ALA A 109 2.71 -6.88 1.38
N GLN A 110 1.60 -6.50 0.77
CA GLN A 110 1.48 -5.49 -0.29
C GLN A 110 0.38 -4.48 0.08
N PRO A 111 0.60 -3.62 1.08
CA PRO A 111 -0.45 -2.76 1.66
C PRO A 111 -1.10 -1.82 0.64
N THR A 112 -0.36 -1.40 -0.38
CA THR A 112 -0.82 -0.47 -1.41
C THR A 112 -1.63 -1.13 -2.53
N ARG A 113 -1.69 -2.47 -2.59
CA ARG A 113 -2.42 -3.25 -3.62
C ARG A 113 -3.88 -2.81 -3.72
N LEU A 114 -4.34 -2.55 -4.95
CA LEU A 114 -5.70 -2.08 -5.24
C LEU A 114 -6.69 -3.24 -5.30
N PHE A 115 -6.31 -4.30 -6.02
CA PHE A 115 -7.05 -5.55 -6.10
C PHE A 115 -6.10 -6.73 -6.36
N LEU A 116 -6.59 -7.95 -6.16
CA LEU A 116 -5.84 -9.19 -6.30
C LEU A 116 -6.67 -10.24 -7.03
N HIS A 117 -6.05 -10.94 -7.98
CA HIS A 117 -6.65 -12.07 -8.67
C HIS A 117 -6.53 -13.37 -7.87
N GLY A 118 -7.57 -14.19 -7.97
CA GLY A 118 -7.76 -15.46 -7.30
C GLY A 118 -8.20 -16.56 -8.25
N LEU A 119 -7.73 -17.78 -8.04
CA LEU A 119 -8.14 -18.96 -8.79
C LEU A 119 -8.59 -20.06 -7.82
N LEU A 120 -9.88 -20.40 -7.84
CA LEU A 120 -10.42 -21.50 -7.06
C LEU A 120 -10.70 -22.68 -8.00
N VAL A 121 -10.06 -23.83 -7.74
CA VAL A 121 -10.25 -25.04 -8.52
C VAL A 121 -10.82 -26.13 -7.61
N ARG A 122 -11.99 -26.67 -7.95
CA ARG A 122 -12.66 -27.75 -7.21
C ARG A 122 -12.93 -28.93 -8.15
N GLY A 123 -12.10 -29.96 -8.06
CA GLY A 123 -12.05 -31.02 -9.07
C GLY A 123 -11.67 -30.42 -10.43
N SER A 124 -12.60 -30.47 -11.38
CA SER A 124 -12.44 -29.84 -12.70
C SER A 124 -13.14 -28.48 -12.85
N LEU A 125 -13.90 -28.06 -11.83
CA LEU A 125 -14.62 -26.80 -11.85
C LEU A 125 -13.67 -25.67 -11.46
N VAL A 126 -13.61 -24.65 -12.31
CA VAL A 126 -12.73 -23.49 -12.16
C VAL A 126 -13.56 -22.22 -11.95
N GLU A 127 -13.20 -21.46 -10.92
CA GLU A 127 -13.79 -20.17 -10.59
C GLU A 127 -12.68 -19.12 -10.45
N LEU A 128 -12.77 -18.05 -11.25
CA LEU A 128 -11.85 -16.92 -11.16
C LEU A 128 -12.44 -15.85 -10.27
N TRP A 129 -11.64 -15.35 -9.34
CA TRP A 129 -12.03 -14.40 -8.31
C TRP A 129 -11.18 -13.14 -8.41
N VAL A 130 -11.75 -12.00 -8.06
CA VAL A 130 -11.01 -10.76 -7.79
C VAL A 130 -11.41 -10.25 -6.42
N PHE A 131 -10.39 -9.90 -5.61
CA PHE A 131 -10.53 -9.32 -4.29
C PHE A 131 -10.10 -7.86 -4.37
N ASP A 132 -10.98 -6.92 -4.03
CA ASP A 132 -10.63 -5.51 -3.92
C ASP A 132 -11.01 -4.95 -2.55
N ARG A 133 -10.86 -3.64 -2.38
CA ARG A 133 -11.11 -2.95 -1.11
C ARG A 133 -12.59 -2.73 -0.80
N ALA A 134 -13.50 -3.11 -1.71
CA ALA A 134 -14.95 -3.03 -1.55
C ALA A 134 -15.64 -4.40 -1.46
N GLY A 135 -14.97 -5.49 -1.81
CA GLY A 135 -15.53 -6.84 -1.74
C GLY A 135 -14.78 -7.82 -2.63
N LEU A 136 -15.46 -8.89 -2.99
CA LEU A 136 -14.93 -9.89 -3.89
C LEU A 136 -15.99 -10.38 -4.87
N TYR A 137 -15.55 -10.67 -6.09
CA TYR A 137 -16.43 -11.05 -7.18
C TYR A 137 -15.78 -12.07 -8.10
N SER A 138 -16.61 -12.89 -8.76
CA SER A 138 -16.13 -13.97 -9.61
C SER A 138 -16.83 -14.04 -10.96
N CYS A 139 -16.19 -14.77 -11.88
CA CYS A 139 -16.81 -15.22 -13.12
C CYS A 139 -17.85 -16.32 -12.85
N GLU A 140 -18.61 -16.69 -13.87
CA GLU A 140 -19.36 -17.95 -13.84
C GLU A 140 -18.37 -19.13 -13.82
N PRO A 141 -18.58 -20.14 -12.94
CA PRO A 141 -17.76 -21.34 -12.91
C PRO A 141 -17.77 -22.08 -14.26
N PHE A 142 -16.65 -22.67 -14.66
CA PHE A 142 -16.56 -23.48 -15.88
C PHE A 142 -15.79 -24.78 -15.65
N ASP A 143 -16.09 -25.82 -16.41
CA ASP A 143 -15.40 -27.11 -16.32
C ASP A 143 -14.19 -27.14 -17.25
N ALA A 144 -12.97 -27.20 -16.69
CA ALA A 144 -11.73 -27.22 -17.45
C ALA A 144 -11.57 -28.47 -18.35
N ARG A 145 -12.32 -29.56 -18.09
CA ARG A 145 -12.33 -30.74 -18.98
C ARG A 145 -13.09 -30.49 -20.27
N HIS A 146 -14.14 -29.67 -20.19
CA HIS A 146 -14.98 -29.33 -21.34
C HIS A 146 -14.44 -28.12 -22.11
N ASP A 147 -13.74 -27.21 -21.41
CA ASP A 147 -13.16 -26.01 -22.01
C ASP A 147 -11.69 -25.80 -21.57
N LEU A 148 -10.83 -26.71 -22.03
CA LEU A 148 -9.39 -26.65 -21.78
C LEU A 148 -8.76 -25.40 -22.43
N GLY A 149 -9.29 -24.96 -23.58
CA GLY A 149 -8.84 -23.74 -24.25
C GLY A 149 -9.00 -22.51 -23.36
N ARG A 150 -10.16 -22.36 -22.73
CA ARG A 150 -10.42 -21.30 -21.74
C ARG A 150 -9.55 -21.42 -20.50
N PHE A 151 -9.23 -22.63 -20.04
CA PHE A 151 -8.30 -22.80 -18.92
C PHE A 151 -6.87 -22.36 -19.27
N ILE A 152 -6.39 -22.69 -20.47
CA ILE A 152 -5.06 -22.26 -20.95
C ILE A 152 -5.02 -20.73 -21.12
N SER A 153 -6.09 -20.12 -21.63
CA SER A 153 -6.15 -18.67 -21.81
C SER A 153 -6.09 -17.90 -20.49
N VAL A 154 -6.54 -18.48 -19.37
CA VAL A 154 -6.36 -17.89 -18.02
C VAL A 154 -4.88 -17.80 -17.66
N GLY A 155 -4.14 -18.91 -17.85
CA GLY A 155 -2.70 -18.94 -17.59
C GLY A 155 -1.93 -17.93 -18.46
N ALA A 156 -2.22 -17.92 -19.77
CA ALA A 156 -1.66 -16.94 -20.70
C ALA A 156 -2.05 -15.50 -20.34
N GLY A 157 -3.28 -15.31 -19.87
CA GLY A 157 -3.80 -14.03 -19.40
C GLY A 157 -2.96 -13.47 -18.25
N TYR A 158 -2.80 -14.23 -17.17
CA TYR A 158 -2.00 -13.75 -16.04
C TYR A 158 -0.53 -13.48 -16.38
N LEU A 159 0.06 -14.28 -17.27
CA LEU A 159 1.45 -14.08 -17.73
C LEU A 159 1.63 -12.84 -18.61
N SER A 160 0.56 -12.34 -19.22
CA SER A 160 0.57 -11.17 -20.10
C SER A 160 -0.01 -9.91 -19.47
N MET A 161 -0.61 -10.01 -18.27
CA MET A 161 -1.15 -8.84 -17.57
C MET A 161 -0.03 -7.90 -17.12
N SER A 162 -0.26 -6.62 -17.34
CA SER A 162 0.52 -5.53 -16.75
C SER A 162 0.30 -5.44 -15.24
N ASP A 163 1.18 -4.71 -14.55
CA ASP A 163 1.06 -4.45 -13.12
C ASP A 163 -0.30 -3.83 -12.73
N ALA A 164 -0.83 -2.93 -13.58
CA ALA A 164 -2.13 -2.32 -13.38
C ALA A 164 -3.27 -3.35 -13.47
N GLU A 165 -3.22 -4.24 -14.46
CA GLU A 165 -4.22 -5.31 -14.65
C GLU A 165 -4.14 -6.40 -13.59
N LEU A 166 -2.96 -6.63 -13.02
CA LEU A 166 -2.77 -7.46 -11.84
C LEU A 166 -3.24 -6.76 -10.55
N GLY A 167 -3.51 -5.46 -10.58
CA GLY A 167 -4.02 -4.69 -9.45
C GLY A 167 -2.96 -4.11 -8.53
N PHE A 168 -1.70 -4.03 -8.98
CA PHE A 168 -0.68 -3.22 -8.33
C PHE A 168 -1.01 -1.73 -8.44
N ASN A 169 -0.61 -0.96 -7.43
CA ASN A 169 -0.85 0.48 -7.40
C ASN A 169 0.23 1.21 -8.19
N THR A 170 -0.11 1.65 -9.40
CA THR A 170 0.79 2.34 -10.33
C THR A 170 1.16 3.76 -9.89
N HIS A 171 0.50 4.32 -8.87
CA HIS A 171 0.91 5.60 -8.27
C HIS A 171 2.13 5.48 -7.35
N VAL A 172 2.49 4.25 -6.96
CA VAL A 172 3.70 3.97 -6.19
C VAL A 172 4.79 3.51 -7.16
N GLY A 173 5.72 4.41 -7.44
CA GLY A 173 6.91 4.12 -8.25
C GLY A 173 8.00 3.44 -7.44
N THR A 174 8.94 2.81 -8.14
CA THR A 174 10.15 2.24 -7.54
C THR A 174 11.40 2.84 -8.18
N ASP A 175 12.43 3.06 -7.36
CA ASP A 175 13.77 3.53 -7.75
C ASP A 175 14.78 2.57 -7.11
N GLY A 176 15.14 1.51 -7.83
CA GLY A 176 15.90 0.39 -7.27
C GLY A 176 15.11 -0.39 -6.20
N GLN A 177 15.51 -0.27 -4.93
CA GLN A 177 14.84 -0.91 -3.79
C GLN A 177 13.90 0.03 -3.03
N ASP A 178 13.89 1.31 -3.37
CA ASP A 178 13.11 2.32 -2.66
C ASP A 178 11.80 2.61 -3.40
N SER A 179 10.72 2.72 -2.64
CA SER A 179 9.40 3.10 -3.16
C SER A 179 9.18 4.59 -3.01
N TYR A 180 8.50 5.22 -3.97
CA TYR A 180 8.15 6.63 -3.91
C TYR A 180 6.77 6.91 -4.49
N MET A 181 6.19 8.05 -4.13
CA MET A 181 5.01 8.60 -4.77
C MET A 181 5.30 9.97 -5.34
N LEU A 182 4.71 10.27 -6.49
CA LEU A 182 4.73 11.60 -7.08
C LEU A 182 3.65 12.45 -6.41
N VAL A 183 4.05 13.62 -5.94
CA VAL A 183 3.21 14.57 -5.24
C VAL A 183 3.31 15.89 -5.99
N GLY A 184 2.18 16.45 -6.42
CA GLY A 184 2.16 17.70 -7.17
C GLY A 184 2.82 18.84 -6.38
N GLY A 185 3.64 19.66 -7.04
CA GLY A 185 4.23 20.84 -6.42
C GLY A 185 3.17 21.88 -6.08
N ARG A 186 3.37 22.64 -4.98
CA ARG A 186 2.55 23.83 -4.70
C ARG A 186 2.78 24.88 -5.79
N ASP A 187 1.74 25.60 -6.18
CA ASP A 187 1.80 26.81 -7.01
C ASP A 187 2.55 26.66 -8.35
N GLY A 188 2.34 25.53 -9.04
CA GLY A 188 2.95 25.29 -10.36
C GLY A 188 4.40 24.80 -10.33
N ALA A 189 4.93 24.47 -9.15
CA ALA A 189 6.21 23.79 -9.03
C ALA A 189 6.14 22.35 -9.57
N GLU A 190 7.29 21.85 -10.04
CA GLU A 190 7.43 20.48 -10.52
C GLU A 190 6.99 19.43 -9.48
N PRO A 191 6.39 18.32 -9.92
CA PRO A 191 6.06 17.21 -9.03
C PRO A 191 7.28 16.74 -8.23
N CYS A 192 7.11 16.58 -6.93
CA CYS A 192 8.14 16.11 -6.02
C CYS A 192 7.98 14.61 -5.77
N ARG A 193 9.09 13.86 -5.74
CA ARG A 193 9.10 12.47 -5.27
C ARG A 193 9.22 12.44 -3.75
N LEU A 194 8.23 11.84 -3.10
CA LEU A 194 8.31 11.47 -1.71
C LEU A 194 8.64 9.97 -1.61
N TYR A 195 9.83 9.68 -1.08
CA TYR A 195 10.28 8.32 -0.81
C TYR A 195 9.58 7.81 0.44
N LEU A 196 9.15 6.55 0.41
CA LEU A 196 8.41 5.89 1.47
C LEU A 196 9.34 4.98 2.28
N GLU A 197 9.13 4.92 3.58
CA GLU A 197 9.78 3.91 4.41
C GLU A 197 9.33 2.51 3.96
N ARG A 198 10.24 1.55 3.97
CA ARG A 198 9.98 0.20 3.44
C ARG A 198 8.78 -0.46 4.09
N GLU A 199 8.62 -0.27 5.40
CA GLU A 199 7.49 -0.77 6.15
C GLU A 199 6.50 0.36 6.47
N PRO A 200 5.20 0.16 6.27
CA PRO A 200 4.19 1.13 6.68
C PRO A 200 4.13 1.24 8.21
N MET A 201 3.86 2.44 8.72
CA MET A 201 3.61 2.65 10.15
C MET A 201 2.26 2.08 10.60
N ALA A 202 1.28 2.00 9.67
CA ALA A 202 -0.04 1.44 9.91
C ALA A 202 -0.65 0.93 8.60
N PHE A 203 -1.41 -0.16 8.67
CA PHE A 203 -2.15 -0.72 7.53
C PHE A 203 -3.30 -1.62 8.01
N PRO A 204 -4.37 -1.80 7.20
CA PRO A 204 -5.48 -2.65 7.58
C PRO A 204 -5.11 -4.14 7.53
N ARG A 205 -5.55 -4.89 8.55
CA ARG A 205 -5.42 -6.37 8.58
C ARG A 205 -6.53 -7.11 7.83
N ARG A 206 -7.57 -6.38 7.41
CA ARG A 206 -8.72 -6.87 6.65
C ARG A 206 -8.59 -6.40 5.22
N VAL A 207 -9.08 -7.21 4.27
CA VAL A 207 -9.07 -6.87 2.84
C VAL A 207 -9.95 -5.63 2.61
N VAL A 208 -11.20 -5.72 3.08
CA VAL A 208 -12.18 -4.63 3.06
C VAL A 208 -12.12 -3.86 4.38
N SER A 209 -11.65 -2.61 4.32
CA SER A 209 -11.43 -1.76 5.49
C SER A 209 -11.40 -0.29 5.09
N GLN A 210 -11.91 0.58 5.96
CA GLN A 210 -11.76 2.04 5.84
C GLN A 210 -10.47 2.55 6.52
N ALA A 211 -9.82 1.71 7.33
CA ALA A 211 -8.57 2.07 7.98
C ALA A 211 -7.47 2.36 6.93
N PRO A 212 -6.68 3.44 7.12
CA PRO A 212 -5.68 3.86 6.15
C PRO A 212 -4.45 2.96 6.13
N VAL A 213 -3.70 3.05 5.03
CA VAL A 213 -2.28 2.70 5.00
C VAL A 213 -1.47 3.98 5.19
N CYS A 214 -0.58 4.00 6.17
CA CYS A 214 0.25 5.16 6.48
C CYS A 214 1.73 4.80 6.34
N TYR A 215 2.49 5.67 5.67
CA TYR A 215 3.93 5.57 5.52
C TYR A 215 4.61 6.81 6.11
N ARG A 216 5.79 6.61 6.71
CA ARG A 216 6.74 7.71 6.87
C ARG A 216 7.28 8.06 5.48
N ALA A 217 7.32 9.34 5.17
CA ALA A 217 7.72 9.84 3.86
C ALA A 217 8.72 10.99 3.97
N LYS A 218 9.64 11.07 3.01
CA LYS A 218 10.69 12.10 2.97
C LYS A 218 11.04 12.51 1.55
N ARG A 219 11.62 13.70 1.42
CA ARG A 219 12.17 14.17 0.14
C ARG A 219 13.49 13.46 -0.16
N ARG A 220 13.86 13.42 -1.45
CA ARG A 220 15.17 12.91 -1.86
C ARG A 220 16.29 13.67 -1.15
N GLY A 221 17.28 12.95 -0.62
CA GLY A 221 18.43 13.54 0.06
C GLY A 221 18.14 14.04 1.49
N SER A 222 16.88 14.04 1.94
CA SER A 222 16.56 14.38 3.33
C SER A 222 17.06 13.27 4.28
N PRO A 223 17.82 13.61 5.32
CA PRO A 223 18.29 12.64 6.30
C PRO A 223 17.15 12.18 7.23
N ALA A 224 16.11 12.99 7.40
CA ALA A 224 15.00 12.74 8.31
C ALA A 224 13.70 12.40 7.57
N TRP A 225 12.83 11.66 8.25
CA TRP A 225 11.44 11.52 7.83
C TRP A 225 10.68 12.78 8.24
N GLU A 226 9.87 13.32 7.33
CA GLU A 226 9.26 14.63 7.49
C GLU A 226 7.73 14.56 7.45
N PHE A 227 7.22 13.64 6.64
CA PHE A 227 5.80 13.56 6.32
C PHE A 227 5.20 12.22 6.73
N VAL A 228 3.89 12.24 6.93
CA VAL A 228 3.05 11.04 6.90
C VAL A 228 2.31 11.04 5.56
N LEU A 229 2.46 9.97 4.79
CA LEU A 229 1.62 9.70 3.62
C LEU A 229 0.52 8.72 4.03
N LYS A 230 -0.75 9.15 3.96
CA LYS A 230 -1.95 8.40 4.30
C LYS A 230 -2.73 8.06 3.02
N LEU A 231 -2.87 6.77 2.73
CA LEU A 231 -3.74 6.24 1.68
C LEU A 231 -5.02 5.69 2.31
N CYS A 232 -6.18 6.17 1.89
CA CYS A 232 -7.46 5.71 2.45
C CYS A 232 -8.56 5.62 1.40
N TRP A 233 -9.38 4.56 1.52
CA TRP A 233 -10.60 4.41 0.74
C TRP A 233 -11.75 5.08 1.49
N ARG A 234 -12.42 6.04 0.85
CA ARG A 234 -13.49 6.83 1.44
C ARG A 234 -14.77 6.75 0.61
N PRO A 235 -15.93 6.45 1.20
CA PRO A 235 -17.18 6.56 0.47
C PRO A 235 -17.43 8.02 0.05
N ALA A 236 -17.95 8.20 -1.16
CA ALA A 236 -18.39 9.51 -1.63
C ALA A 236 -19.49 10.10 -0.74
N GLY A 237 -19.53 11.43 -0.64
CA GLY A 237 -20.59 12.19 0.04
C GLY A 237 -20.35 12.48 1.53
N LEU A 238 -19.38 11.85 2.19
CA LEU A 238 -18.92 12.28 3.51
C LEU A 238 -17.98 13.48 3.38
N ARG A 239 -17.94 14.33 4.41
CA ARG A 239 -17.01 15.46 4.43
C ARG A 239 -15.62 14.88 4.62
N ALA A 240 -14.73 15.26 3.73
CA ALA A 240 -13.46 14.59 3.65
C ALA A 240 -12.42 15.27 4.56
N GLU A 241 -11.53 14.47 5.14
CA GLU A 241 -10.48 14.92 6.06
C GLU A 241 -9.66 16.09 5.50
N GLN A 242 -9.34 16.03 4.20
CA GLN A 242 -8.58 17.09 3.55
C GLN A 242 -9.29 18.44 3.59
N ASP A 243 -10.62 18.47 3.59
CA ASP A 243 -11.39 19.71 3.62
C ASP A 243 -11.33 20.34 5.01
N MET A 244 -11.39 19.50 6.06
CA MET A 244 -11.15 19.97 7.44
C MET A 244 -9.72 20.47 7.64
N LEU A 245 -8.72 19.79 7.07
CA LEU A 245 -7.33 20.22 7.16
C LEU A 245 -7.06 21.52 6.39
N ARG A 246 -7.68 21.70 5.21
CA ARG A 246 -7.66 22.99 4.47
C ARG A 246 -8.28 24.10 5.32
N LEU A 247 -9.39 23.81 5.99
CA LEU A 247 -10.07 24.78 6.86
C LEU A 247 -9.19 25.19 8.05
N VAL A 248 -8.48 24.22 8.64
CA VAL A 248 -7.48 24.42 9.70
C VAL A 248 -6.33 25.32 9.25
N GLU A 249 -5.83 25.16 8.01
CA GLU A 249 -4.82 26.02 7.40
C GLU A 249 -5.37 27.44 7.14
N GLN A 250 -6.54 27.54 6.49
CA GLN A 250 -7.19 28.82 6.16
C GLN A 250 -7.53 29.65 7.40
N ARG A 251 -7.98 29.01 8.48
CA ARG A 251 -8.35 29.67 9.75
C ARG A 251 -7.19 29.77 10.74
N ASN A 252 -5.98 29.43 10.29
CA ASN A 252 -4.73 29.57 11.03
C ASN A 252 -4.80 28.91 12.43
N VAL A 253 -5.42 27.73 12.51
CA VAL A 253 -5.57 26.96 13.76
C VAL A 253 -4.21 26.45 14.21
N TRP A 254 -3.88 26.61 15.50
CA TRP A 254 -2.59 26.22 16.06
C TRP A 254 -2.61 24.79 16.62
N GLY A 255 -1.47 24.08 16.53
CA GLY A 255 -1.26 22.79 17.19
C GLY A 255 -2.02 21.60 16.59
N VAL A 256 -2.50 21.73 15.34
CA VAL A 256 -3.16 20.66 14.59
C VAL A 256 -2.30 20.32 13.36
N VAL A 257 -2.31 19.05 12.95
CA VAL A 257 -1.57 18.58 11.77
C VAL A 257 -1.95 19.39 10.52
N ARG A 258 -0.97 19.62 9.65
CA ARG A 258 -1.12 20.37 8.40
C ARG A 258 -1.15 19.44 7.20
N LEU A 259 -1.97 19.79 6.22
CA LEU A 259 -2.00 19.14 4.92
C LEU A 259 -0.91 19.74 4.02
N PHE A 260 0.07 18.91 3.67
CA PHE A 260 1.09 19.27 2.69
C PHE A 260 0.56 19.10 1.26
N HIS A 261 -0.12 17.98 0.98
CA HIS A 261 -0.70 17.66 -0.33
C HIS A 261 -1.91 16.73 -0.22
N HIS A 262 -2.83 16.83 -1.19
CA HIS A 262 -3.96 15.92 -1.36
C HIS A 262 -4.18 15.60 -2.84
N GLN A 263 -4.44 14.33 -3.13
CA GLN A 263 -4.86 13.86 -4.46
C GLN A 263 -5.88 12.72 -4.33
N GLN A 264 -6.88 12.69 -5.20
CA GLN A 264 -7.68 11.49 -5.44
C GLN A 264 -6.98 10.65 -6.52
N LEU A 265 -6.66 9.40 -6.20
CA LEU A 265 -5.90 8.50 -7.06
C LEU A 265 -6.81 7.65 -7.95
N ASP A 266 -7.83 7.03 -7.36
CA ASP A 266 -8.69 6.07 -8.05
C ASP A 266 -10.07 5.97 -7.36
N PHE A 267 -10.99 5.17 -7.91
CA PHE A 267 -12.28 4.85 -7.32
C PHE A 267 -12.79 3.48 -7.74
N ILE A 268 -13.59 2.82 -6.89
CA ILE A 268 -14.01 1.43 -7.10
C ILE A 268 -14.75 1.24 -8.43
N ALA A 269 -15.59 2.19 -8.83
CA ALA A 269 -16.30 2.09 -10.11
C ALA A 269 -15.36 2.10 -11.32
N HIS A 270 -14.21 2.80 -11.26
CA HIS A 270 -13.18 2.74 -12.30
C HIS A 270 -12.47 1.37 -12.29
N LEU A 271 -12.06 0.88 -11.11
CA LEU A 271 -11.48 -0.47 -11.00
C LEU A 271 -12.41 -1.57 -11.53
N ARG A 272 -13.72 -1.41 -11.33
CA ARG A 272 -14.77 -2.33 -11.78
C ARG A 272 -15.45 -1.90 -13.09
N GLN A 273 -14.85 -0.99 -13.86
CA GLN A 273 -15.40 -0.60 -15.15
C GLN A 273 -15.67 -1.82 -16.03
N ASP A 274 -16.74 -1.76 -16.84
CA ASP A 274 -17.20 -2.83 -17.73
C ASP A 274 -17.79 -4.08 -17.03
N LEU A 275 -17.80 -4.13 -15.70
CA LEU A 275 -18.45 -5.20 -14.94
C LEU A 275 -19.89 -4.83 -14.59
N ARG A 276 -20.81 -5.80 -14.75
CA ARG A 276 -22.19 -5.68 -14.26
C ARG A 276 -22.41 -6.63 -13.10
N LEU A 277 -22.29 -6.09 -11.89
CA LEU A 277 -22.52 -6.84 -10.67
C LEU A 277 -24.03 -6.99 -10.46
N GLY A 278 -24.51 -8.23 -10.42
CA GLY A 278 -25.88 -8.54 -10.01
C GLY A 278 -26.10 -8.30 -8.50
N ALA A 279 -27.33 -8.49 -8.04
CA ALA A 279 -27.63 -8.48 -6.61
C ALA A 279 -26.72 -9.48 -5.86
N PRO A 280 -26.21 -9.13 -4.66
CA PRO A 280 -25.36 -10.03 -3.89
C PRO A 280 -26.08 -11.36 -3.63
N HIS A 281 -25.33 -12.47 -3.57
CA HIS A 281 -25.89 -13.83 -3.41
C HIS A 281 -26.54 -14.08 -2.03
N VAL A 282 -26.59 -13.07 -1.16
CA VAL A 282 -27.16 -13.14 0.19
C VAL A 282 -28.14 -11.98 0.34
N HIS A 283 -29.37 -12.29 0.73
CA HIS A 283 -30.38 -11.31 1.12
C HIS A 283 -29.94 -10.63 2.42
N ASP A 284 -29.16 -9.57 2.30
CA ASP A 284 -29.17 -8.44 3.21
C ASP A 284 -28.56 -7.23 2.50
N ALA A 285 -29.44 -6.33 2.06
CA ALA A 285 -29.09 -5.09 1.40
C ALA A 285 -28.56 -4.08 2.42
N VAL A 286 -27.31 -4.23 2.87
CA VAL A 286 -26.63 -3.20 3.65
C VAL A 286 -25.22 -2.99 3.12
N GLN A 287 -25.03 -1.84 2.46
CA GLN A 287 -23.74 -1.17 2.22
C GLN A 287 -22.77 -1.87 1.24
N LEU A 288 -23.20 -1.96 -0.02
CA LEU A 288 -22.28 -1.63 -1.11
C LEU A 288 -21.85 -0.16 -0.89
N GLN A 289 -20.55 0.12 -0.90
CA GLN A 289 -20.04 1.49 -1.06
C GLN A 289 -19.66 1.67 -2.54
N PRO A 290 -20.63 1.86 -3.45
CA PRO A 290 -20.38 1.84 -4.88
C PRO A 290 -19.41 2.94 -5.35
N ASP A 291 -19.21 4.00 -4.57
CA ASP A 291 -18.32 5.13 -4.89
C ASP A 291 -17.21 5.35 -3.86
N ALA A 292 -16.62 4.29 -3.32
CA ALA A 292 -15.40 4.47 -2.52
C ALA A 292 -14.25 4.99 -3.42
N ARG A 293 -13.63 6.10 -3.00
CA ARG A 293 -12.53 6.79 -3.69
C ARG A 293 -11.24 6.62 -2.89
N LEU A 294 -10.14 6.32 -3.57
CA LEU A 294 -8.81 6.25 -2.97
C LEU A 294 -8.21 7.65 -2.92
N HIS A 295 -7.93 8.12 -1.71
CA HIS A 295 -7.27 9.40 -1.48
C HIS A 295 -5.85 9.21 -0.95
N CYS A 296 -4.95 10.08 -1.39
CA CYS A 296 -3.61 10.27 -0.85
C CYS A 296 -3.56 11.61 -0.13
N LEU A 297 -3.22 11.59 1.17
CA LEU A 297 -2.99 12.76 1.99
C LEU A 297 -1.54 12.74 2.46
N VAL A 298 -0.81 13.83 2.23
CA VAL A 298 0.53 14.04 2.77
C VAL A 298 0.43 15.08 3.87
N MET A 299 0.89 14.75 5.06
CA MET A 299 0.69 15.56 6.27
C MET A 299 2.00 15.78 7.02
N SER A 300 2.08 16.89 7.75
CA SER A 300 3.21 17.27 8.60
C SER A 300 2.74 18.02 9.85
N PRO A 301 3.44 17.93 10.99
CA PRO A 301 4.69 17.21 11.20
C PRO A 301 4.48 15.70 11.37
N LEU A 302 5.52 14.92 11.07
CA LEU A 302 5.64 13.55 11.53
C LEU A 302 5.84 13.52 13.06
N GLY A 303 5.20 12.57 13.73
CA GLY A 303 5.35 12.36 15.17
C GLY A 303 5.05 10.93 15.59
N ARG A 304 5.42 10.62 16.82
CA ARG A 304 5.11 9.35 17.48
C ARG A 304 3.82 9.49 18.30
N ALA A 305 3.07 8.40 18.44
CA ALA A 305 1.89 8.34 19.28
C ALA A 305 2.19 8.75 20.73
N LEU A 306 1.20 9.32 21.41
CA LEU A 306 1.34 9.83 22.77
C LEU A 306 1.85 8.78 23.77
N ASP A 307 1.53 7.49 23.58
CA ASP A 307 1.97 6.39 24.45
C ASP A 307 3.43 5.97 24.26
N LYS A 308 4.14 6.51 23.26
CA LYS A 308 5.56 6.25 22.98
C LYS A 308 6.49 7.35 23.48
N PHE A 309 6.12 8.06 24.54
CA PHE A 309 6.95 9.09 25.15
C PHE A 309 8.22 8.49 25.78
N ASP A 310 9.34 9.21 25.74
CA ASP A 310 10.57 8.80 26.45
C ASP A 310 10.55 9.25 27.92
N HIS A 311 10.02 10.45 28.15
CA HIS A 311 9.91 11.06 29.47
C HIS A 311 8.49 11.52 29.74
N VAL A 312 8.02 11.32 30.98
CA VAL A 312 6.68 11.72 31.42
C VAL A 312 6.42 13.21 31.16
N VAL A 313 7.45 14.05 31.32
CA VAL A 313 7.36 15.49 31.03
C VAL A 313 6.98 15.77 29.57
N ASP A 314 7.47 14.98 28.62
CA ASP A 314 7.12 15.14 27.21
C ASP A 314 5.67 14.75 26.95
N CYS A 315 5.19 13.68 27.59
CA CYS A 315 3.78 13.30 27.55
C CYS A 315 2.89 14.42 28.12
N ILE A 316 3.23 14.99 29.28
CA ILE A 316 2.43 16.05 29.91
C ILE A 316 2.45 17.34 29.07
N ARG A 317 3.61 17.71 28.51
CA ARG A 317 3.71 18.85 27.57
C ARG A 317 2.87 18.61 26.32
N ALA A 318 2.86 17.40 25.79
CA ALA A 318 2.04 17.03 24.64
C ALA A 318 0.54 17.11 24.96
N CYS A 319 0.09 16.56 26.09
CA CYS A 319 -1.31 16.67 26.54
C CYS A 319 -1.72 18.14 26.70
N ARG A 320 -0.88 18.96 27.35
CA ARG A 320 -1.13 20.40 27.52
C ARG A 320 -1.30 21.10 26.18
N ASP A 321 -0.39 20.86 25.24
CA ASP A 321 -0.44 21.50 23.92
C ASP A 321 -1.59 20.95 23.06
N ALA A 322 -2.00 19.69 23.21
CA ALA A 322 -3.20 19.16 22.59
C ALA A 322 -4.48 19.85 23.09
N VAL A 323 -4.59 20.16 24.38
CA VAL A 323 -5.71 20.96 24.93
C VAL A 323 -5.70 22.39 24.35
N ARG A 324 -4.51 22.99 24.20
CA ARG A 324 -4.37 24.32 23.55
C ARG A 324 -4.74 24.27 22.07
N ALA A 325 -4.36 23.20 21.37
CA ALA A 325 -4.72 22.96 19.99
C ALA A 325 -6.23 22.79 19.83
N HIS A 326 -6.87 22.02 20.70
CA HIS A 326 -8.34 21.88 20.76
C HIS A 326 -9.03 23.23 20.96
N ARG A 327 -8.54 24.05 21.89
CA ARG A 327 -9.04 25.42 22.09
C ARG A 327 -8.91 26.26 20.82
N SER A 328 -7.78 26.19 20.11
CA SER A 328 -7.59 26.91 18.85
C SER A 328 -8.51 26.38 17.73
N LEU A 329 -8.69 25.06 17.65
CA LEU A 329 -9.59 24.40 16.71
C LEU A 329 -11.04 24.84 16.91
N TYR A 330 -11.48 24.97 18.16
CA TYR A 330 -12.82 25.46 18.48
C TYR A 330 -12.96 26.97 18.23
N LEU A 331 -12.09 27.80 18.80
CA LEU A 331 -12.25 29.26 18.80
C LEU A 331 -11.89 29.91 17.46
N HIS A 332 -10.80 29.48 16.82
CA HIS A 332 -10.35 30.04 15.54
C HIS A 332 -10.87 29.21 14.37
N GLY A 333 -10.84 27.87 14.53
CA GLY A 333 -11.29 26.96 13.50
C GLY A 333 -12.80 26.86 13.37
N GLY A 334 -13.58 27.12 14.44
CA GLY A 334 -15.02 26.84 14.43
C GLY A 334 -15.30 25.35 14.20
N ILE A 335 -14.42 24.48 14.70
CA ILE A 335 -14.44 23.02 14.51
C ILE A 335 -14.45 22.32 15.87
N LEU A 336 -15.28 21.29 16.01
CA LEU A 336 -15.22 20.32 17.10
C LEU A 336 -14.46 19.07 16.63
N HIS A 337 -13.59 18.54 17.48
CA HIS A 337 -12.77 17.37 17.13
C HIS A 337 -13.59 16.08 17.16
N GLN A 338 -14.45 15.93 18.16
CA GLN A 338 -15.36 14.80 18.41
C GLN A 338 -14.72 13.44 18.74
N ASP A 339 -13.48 13.20 18.33
CA ASP A 339 -12.77 11.95 18.62
C ASP A 339 -11.42 12.17 19.32
N VAL A 340 -11.42 12.89 20.44
CA VAL A 340 -10.20 13.04 21.25
C VAL A 340 -9.85 11.70 21.90
N SER A 341 -8.70 11.15 21.55
CA SER A 341 -8.18 9.88 22.06
C SER A 341 -6.65 9.93 22.19
N LYS A 342 -6.05 8.96 22.89
CA LYS A 342 -4.58 8.87 22.98
C LYS A 342 -3.91 8.64 21.62
N ASP A 343 -4.63 8.06 20.67
CA ASP A 343 -4.13 7.69 19.34
C ASP A 343 -4.19 8.89 18.37
N ASN A 344 -4.99 9.90 18.70
CA ASN A 344 -5.17 11.13 17.92
C ASN A 344 -4.32 12.31 18.45
N ILE A 345 -3.34 12.02 19.32
CA ILE A 345 -2.35 12.99 19.81
C ILE A 345 -0.96 12.45 19.51
N ILE A 346 -0.14 13.25 18.84
CA ILE A 346 1.25 12.90 18.54
C ILE A 346 2.24 13.83 19.22
N ILE A 347 3.42 13.28 19.50
CA ILE A 347 4.63 13.98 19.94
C ILE A 347 5.49 14.17 18.68
N PRO A 348 5.65 15.39 18.15
CA PRO A 348 6.45 15.61 16.93
C PRO A 348 7.91 15.16 17.11
N GLU A 349 8.47 14.49 16.09
CA GLU A 349 9.86 14.00 16.09
C GLU A 349 10.86 15.15 15.92
N THR A 350 10.51 16.12 15.07
CA THR A 350 11.28 17.34 14.85
C THR A 350 10.47 18.54 15.32
N ARG A 351 11.16 19.50 15.94
CA ARG A 351 10.56 20.72 16.50
C ARG A 351 11.51 21.88 16.28
N GLY A 352 11.00 22.96 15.69
CA GLY A 352 11.60 24.28 15.74
C GLY A 352 11.29 24.99 17.06
N GLU A 353 11.92 26.13 17.25
CA GLU A 353 11.62 27.01 18.38
C GLU A 353 10.17 27.54 18.27
N GLY A 354 9.37 27.31 19.32
CA GLY A 354 7.96 27.71 19.36
C GLY A 354 6.97 26.67 18.82
N ASP A 355 7.44 25.55 18.27
CA ASP A 355 6.57 24.47 17.82
C ASP A 355 5.85 23.77 18.99
N ALA A 356 4.67 23.22 18.69
CA ALA A 356 3.86 22.52 19.68
C ALA A 356 4.55 21.23 20.15
N CYS A 357 4.53 20.98 21.47
CA CYS A 357 5.04 19.73 22.02
C CYS A 357 4.09 18.54 21.83
N GLY A 358 2.83 18.83 21.50
CA GLY A 358 1.81 17.86 21.14
C GLY A 358 0.93 18.41 20.04
N VAL A 359 0.60 17.57 19.07
CA VAL A 359 -0.20 17.93 17.89
C VAL A 359 -1.43 17.04 17.84
N LEU A 360 -2.60 17.64 17.62
CA LEU A 360 -3.82 16.90 17.32
C LEU A 360 -3.82 16.46 15.87
N ILE A 361 -4.20 15.20 15.66
CA ILE A 361 -4.34 14.57 14.35
C ILE A 361 -5.74 14.00 14.19
N ASP A 362 -6.04 13.52 12.98
CA ASP A 362 -7.28 12.83 12.64
C ASP A 362 -8.55 13.68 12.80
N LEU A 363 -8.90 14.38 11.72
CA LEU A 363 -10.12 15.19 11.64
C LEU A 363 -11.23 14.48 10.86
N ASP A 364 -11.16 13.15 10.74
CA ASP A 364 -12.16 12.36 10.00
C ASP A 364 -13.55 12.45 10.60
N SER A 365 -13.60 12.53 11.93
CA SER A 365 -14.84 12.64 12.72
C SER A 365 -15.17 14.09 13.08
N ALA A 366 -14.38 15.06 12.64
CA ALA A 366 -14.55 16.44 13.07
C ALA A 366 -15.82 17.06 12.49
N MET A 367 -16.39 18.02 13.20
CA MET A 367 -17.57 18.77 12.78
C MET A 367 -17.29 20.26 12.76
N GLU A 368 -17.56 20.89 11.62
CA GLU A 368 -17.59 22.34 11.56
C GLU A 368 -18.90 22.87 12.12
N LEU A 369 -18.80 23.76 13.09
CA LEU A 369 -19.94 24.31 13.84
C LEU A 369 -20.96 25.01 12.94
N ALA A 370 -20.52 25.63 11.84
CA ALA A 370 -21.39 26.34 10.91
C ALA A 370 -22.35 25.40 10.14
N HIS A 371 -21.96 24.14 9.95
CA HIS A 371 -22.75 23.16 9.19
C HIS A 371 -23.47 22.15 10.08
N GLY A 372 -22.97 21.92 11.30
CA GLY A 372 -23.53 20.93 12.21
C GLY A 372 -23.18 19.49 11.82
N PRO A 373 -23.80 18.50 12.48
CA PRO A 373 -23.43 17.10 12.33
C PRO A 373 -23.83 16.54 10.97
N GLN A 374 -22.96 15.74 10.35
CA GLN A 374 -23.28 15.08 9.07
C GLN A 374 -24.47 14.12 9.21
N LYS A 375 -24.53 13.39 10.33
CA LYS A 375 -25.63 12.51 10.68
C LYS A 375 -26.13 12.85 12.08
N PRO A 376 -27.29 13.51 12.21
CA PRO A 376 -27.87 13.82 13.51
C PRO A 376 -28.10 12.55 14.34
N GLY A 377 -27.66 12.56 15.60
CA GLY A 377 -27.81 11.43 16.51
C GLY A 377 -26.79 10.30 16.33
N GLU A 378 -25.88 10.37 15.35
CA GLU A 378 -24.77 9.43 15.24
C GLU A 378 -23.82 9.61 16.43
N LEU A 379 -23.53 8.52 17.15
CA LEU A 379 -22.63 8.53 18.28
C LEU A 379 -21.18 8.42 17.77
N ILE A 380 -20.46 9.52 17.84
CA ILE A 380 -19.09 9.66 17.32
C ILE A 380 -18.09 9.65 18.48
N GLY A 381 -17.00 8.91 18.31
CA GLY A 381 -15.84 8.95 19.20
C GLY A 381 -15.37 7.57 19.67
N THR A 382 -14.17 7.54 20.23
CA THR A 382 -13.55 6.34 20.77
C THR A 382 -14.09 6.03 22.16
N LYS A 383 -14.94 5.01 22.29
CA LYS A 383 -15.69 4.62 23.52
C LYS A 383 -14.96 4.83 24.87
N PRO A 384 -13.74 4.31 25.10
CA PRO A 384 -13.03 4.52 26.36
C PRO A 384 -12.69 6.00 26.67
N PHE A 385 -12.66 6.88 25.68
CA PHE A 385 -12.37 8.31 25.83
C PHE A 385 -13.60 9.21 25.67
N MET A 386 -14.75 8.68 25.28
CA MET A 386 -15.98 9.47 25.19
C MET A 386 -16.47 9.97 26.56
N ALA A 387 -16.99 11.19 26.61
CA ALA A 387 -17.61 11.75 27.80
C ALA A 387 -18.82 10.92 28.26
N ILE A 388 -19.12 10.93 29.57
CA ILE A 388 -20.24 10.18 30.16
C ILE A 388 -21.58 10.61 29.56
N ASP A 389 -21.81 11.91 29.42
CA ASP A 389 -23.07 12.45 28.90
C ASP A 389 -23.23 12.13 27.39
N LEU A 390 -22.12 12.09 26.64
CA LEU A 390 -22.10 11.67 25.24
C LEU A 390 -22.48 10.20 25.09
N LEU A 391 -21.94 9.32 25.94
CA LEU A 391 -22.30 7.89 25.98
C LEU A 391 -23.80 7.66 26.25
N ARG A 392 -24.47 8.63 26.89
CA ARG A 392 -25.92 8.65 27.17
C ARG A 392 -26.75 9.36 26.09
N GLY A 393 -26.15 9.72 24.96
CA GLY A 393 -26.84 10.32 23.82
C GLY A 393 -26.96 11.85 23.85
N SER A 394 -26.20 12.54 24.72
CA SER A 394 -26.15 14.01 24.68
C SER A 394 -25.45 14.50 23.41
N PRO A 395 -25.89 15.61 22.80
CA PRO A 395 -25.19 16.21 21.66
C PRO A 395 -23.73 16.55 22.00
N HIS A 396 -22.82 16.34 21.04
CA HIS A 396 -21.40 16.63 21.24
C HIS A 396 -21.15 18.13 21.42
N THR A 397 -20.33 18.51 22.40
CA THR A 397 -19.89 19.89 22.62
C THR A 397 -18.40 19.92 22.94
N TYR A 398 -17.79 21.11 22.92
CA TYR A 398 -16.37 21.27 23.28
C TYR A 398 -16.06 20.76 24.70
N ARG A 399 -17.05 20.74 25.60
CA ARG A 399 -16.87 20.22 26.98
C ARG A 399 -16.67 18.71 27.01
N HIS A 400 -17.29 17.99 26.08
CA HIS A 400 -17.12 16.54 25.96
C HIS A 400 -15.69 16.21 25.49
N ASP A 401 -15.13 16.97 24.54
CA ASP A 401 -13.72 16.85 24.17
C ASP A 401 -12.77 17.17 25.36
N LEU A 402 -13.11 18.17 26.19
CA LEU A 402 -12.33 18.48 27.40
C LEU A 402 -12.38 17.35 28.44
N GLU A 403 -13.53 16.70 28.61
CA GLU A 403 -13.67 15.50 29.45
C GLU A 403 -12.86 14.32 28.88
N SER A 404 -12.78 14.17 27.55
CA SER A 404 -11.95 13.15 26.90
C SER A 404 -10.46 13.32 27.22
N PHE A 405 -9.94 14.55 27.35
CA PHE A 405 -8.54 14.77 27.74
C PHE A 405 -8.21 14.25 29.15
N LEU A 406 -9.15 14.28 30.10
CA LEU A 406 -8.99 13.63 31.41
C LEU A 406 -8.82 12.12 31.22
N TYR A 407 -9.66 11.51 30.39
CA TYR A 407 -9.62 10.07 30.14
C TYR A 407 -8.35 9.64 29.40
N VAL A 408 -7.85 10.46 28.47
CA VAL A 408 -6.55 10.27 27.84
C VAL A 408 -5.43 10.29 28.88
N PHE A 409 -5.43 11.28 29.77
CA PHE A 409 -4.42 11.37 30.84
C PHE A 409 -4.45 10.14 31.75
N LEU A 410 -5.62 9.76 32.28
CA LEU A 410 -5.76 8.60 33.16
C LEU A 410 -5.31 7.31 32.45
N TRP A 411 -5.70 7.14 31.19
CA TRP A 411 -5.31 5.98 30.41
C TRP A 411 -3.79 5.86 30.29
N ILE A 412 -3.12 6.94 29.86
CA ILE A 412 -1.66 6.93 29.69
C ILE A 412 -0.94 6.75 31.03
N ALA A 413 -1.42 7.42 32.08
CA ALA A 413 -0.79 7.39 33.39
C ALA A 413 -0.91 6.02 34.09
N ILE A 414 -2.01 5.29 33.85
CA ILE A 414 -2.20 3.90 34.32
C ILE A 414 -1.42 2.93 33.44
N CYS A 415 -1.41 3.14 32.12
CA CYS A 415 -0.61 2.33 31.18
C CYS A 415 0.90 2.48 31.39
N GLY A 416 1.39 3.64 31.84
CA GLY A 416 2.82 3.92 32.01
C GLY A 416 3.63 3.86 30.71
N GLY A 417 3.01 4.18 29.56
CA GLY A 417 3.64 4.04 28.25
C GLY A 417 3.62 2.62 27.67
N HIS A 418 2.98 1.67 28.35
CA HIS A 418 2.74 0.34 27.77
C HIS A 418 1.51 0.33 26.86
N LYS A 419 1.56 -0.44 25.76
CA LYS A 419 0.47 -0.56 24.78
C LYS A 419 -0.84 -1.11 25.34
N ARG A 420 -0.79 -1.85 26.46
CA ARG A 420 -1.96 -2.51 27.07
C ARG A 420 -2.13 -2.02 28.49
N LEU A 421 -3.38 -1.91 28.92
CA LEU A 421 -3.70 -1.69 30.32
C LEU A 421 -3.20 -2.85 31.19
N PRO A 422 -2.83 -2.59 32.45
CA PRO A 422 -2.62 -3.64 33.44
C PRO A 422 -3.87 -4.53 33.54
N PRO A 423 -3.75 -5.87 33.63
CA PRO A 423 -4.91 -6.78 33.62
C PRO A 423 -5.96 -6.51 34.70
N GLN A 424 -5.53 -5.94 35.84
CA GLN A 424 -6.37 -5.63 36.99
C GLN A 424 -7.00 -4.23 36.89
N SER A 425 -6.72 -3.47 35.83
CA SER A 425 -7.14 -2.09 35.76
C SER A 425 -8.65 -1.94 35.62
N ARG A 426 -9.21 -1.01 36.39
CA ARG A 426 -10.61 -0.62 36.29
C ARG A 426 -10.98 -0.09 34.91
N LEU A 427 -10.02 0.44 34.14
CA LEU A 427 -10.25 1.01 32.81
C LEU A 427 -10.73 -0.02 31.78
N HIS A 428 -10.55 -1.32 32.01
CA HIS A 428 -11.15 -2.36 31.16
C HIS A 428 -12.69 -2.22 31.06
N ARG A 429 -13.35 -1.77 32.14
CA ARG A 429 -14.80 -1.54 32.17
C ARG A 429 -15.26 -0.41 31.24
N TRP A 430 -14.35 0.48 30.80
CA TRP A 430 -14.68 1.55 29.87
C TRP A 430 -14.77 1.07 28.41
N GLN A 431 -14.18 -0.09 28.11
CA GLN A 431 -14.23 -0.73 26.80
C GLN A 431 -15.33 -1.80 26.72
N ALA A 432 -15.54 -2.54 27.80
CA ALA A 432 -16.49 -3.64 27.87
C ALA A 432 -17.97 -3.22 27.79
N GLY A 433 -18.85 -4.16 27.44
CA GLY A 433 -20.31 -3.99 27.46
C GLY A 433 -20.86 -3.00 26.43
N THR A 434 -22.05 -2.47 26.72
CA THR A 434 -22.72 -1.43 25.93
C THR A 434 -22.13 -0.04 26.17
N PHE A 435 -22.60 0.98 25.45
CA PHE A 435 -22.24 2.38 25.74
C PHE A 435 -22.75 2.83 27.11
N GLU A 436 -23.94 2.37 27.52
CA GLU A 436 -24.52 2.67 28.84
C GLU A 436 -23.71 2.02 29.98
N ASP A 437 -23.23 0.79 29.80
CA ASP A 437 -22.38 0.12 30.79
C ASP A 437 -21.07 0.89 31.03
N ALA A 438 -20.47 1.41 29.95
CA ALA A 438 -19.29 2.26 30.03
C ALA A 438 -19.61 3.61 30.70
N ALA A 439 -20.76 4.21 30.40
CA ALA A 439 -21.20 5.45 31.04
C ALA A 439 -21.39 5.28 32.55
N ARG A 440 -22.01 4.17 32.97
CA ARG A 440 -22.20 3.81 34.38
C ARG A 440 -20.87 3.60 35.10
N SER A 441 -20.00 2.76 34.53
CA SER A 441 -18.69 2.48 35.10
C SER A 441 -17.83 3.74 35.22
N LYS A 442 -17.86 4.62 34.21
CA LYS A 442 -17.20 5.93 34.27
C LYS A 442 -17.81 6.82 35.35
N ALA A 443 -19.13 6.90 35.45
CA ALA A 443 -19.78 7.72 36.49
C ALA A 443 -19.39 7.26 37.90
N GLU A 444 -19.39 5.94 38.15
CA GLU A 444 -18.90 5.34 39.40
C GLU A 444 -17.45 5.70 39.67
N HIS A 445 -16.55 5.47 38.72
CA HIS A 445 -15.12 5.79 38.85
C HIS A 445 -14.82 7.28 39.05
N MET A 446 -15.74 8.14 38.65
CA MET A 446 -15.61 9.57 38.84
C MET A 446 -16.24 10.06 40.15
N ALA A 447 -16.80 9.19 41.00
CA ALA A 447 -17.12 9.49 42.39
C ALA A 447 -15.83 9.69 43.20
N GLU A 448 -15.88 10.43 44.30
CA GLU A 448 -14.67 10.89 45.01
C GLU A 448 -13.78 9.73 45.51
N ASP A 449 -14.37 8.78 46.22
CA ASP A 449 -13.66 7.64 46.79
C ASP A 449 -13.14 6.68 45.71
N GLU A 450 -13.97 6.38 44.71
CA GLU A 450 -13.61 5.53 43.59
C GLU A 450 -12.52 6.15 42.71
N PHE A 451 -12.57 7.47 42.52
CA PHE A 451 -11.53 8.19 41.78
C PHE A 451 -10.21 8.12 42.54
N ARG A 452 -10.22 8.31 43.87
CA ARG A 452 -9.03 8.15 44.70
C ARG A 452 -8.44 6.74 44.59
N ALA A 453 -9.29 5.71 44.62
CA ALA A 453 -8.87 4.32 44.43
C ALA A 453 -8.29 4.06 43.04
N MET A 454 -8.87 4.65 41.99
CA MET A 454 -8.34 4.57 40.62
C MET A 454 -6.94 5.18 40.52
N LEU A 455 -6.66 6.30 41.21
CA LEU A 455 -5.33 6.91 41.19
C LEU A 455 -4.25 6.04 41.86
N CYS A 456 -4.62 5.04 42.66
CA CYS A 456 -3.66 4.04 43.15
C CYS A 456 -3.16 3.10 42.03
N GLU A 457 -3.83 3.05 40.87
CA GLU A 457 -3.41 2.28 39.69
C GLU A 457 -2.36 3.01 38.84
N LEU A 458 -2.01 4.25 39.18
CA LEU A 458 -0.99 4.99 38.42
C LEU A 458 0.33 4.23 38.40
N SER A 459 0.88 4.10 37.20
CA SER A 459 2.21 3.51 37.00
C SER A 459 3.27 4.26 37.83
N PRO A 460 4.37 3.61 38.24
CA PRO A 460 5.41 4.23 39.05
C PRO A 460 5.94 5.55 38.48
N ALA A 461 6.04 5.67 37.15
CA ALA A 461 6.53 6.87 36.48
C ALA A 461 5.59 8.10 36.63
N PHE A 462 4.30 7.89 36.89
CA PHE A 462 3.30 8.95 37.01
C PHE A 462 2.90 9.26 38.46
N ARG A 463 3.52 8.60 39.45
CA ARG A 463 3.33 8.94 40.87
C ARG A 463 3.71 10.40 41.13
N GLY A 464 2.90 11.10 41.89
CA GLY A 464 3.04 12.54 42.13
C GLY A 464 2.22 13.43 41.18
N LEU A 465 1.55 12.85 40.18
CA LEU A 465 0.63 13.55 39.27
C LEU A 465 -0.85 13.35 39.63
N GLU A 466 -1.15 12.82 40.82
CA GLU A 466 -2.52 12.64 41.31
C GLU A 466 -3.24 13.99 41.40
N GLY A 467 -2.55 15.05 41.86
CA GLY A 467 -3.10 16.40 41.93
C GLY A 467 -3.56 16.92 40.57
N LEU A 468 -2.78 16.67 39.51
CA LEU A 468 -3.17 17.00 38.13
C LEU A 468 -4.43 16.25 37.70
N ALA A 469 -4.54 14.97 38.07
CA ALA A 469 -5.74 14.17 37.80
C ALA A 469 -6.99 14.79 38.45
N TRP A 470 -6.86 15.24 39.70
CA TRP A 470 -7.93 15.94 40.43
C TRP A 470 -8.31 17.26 39.77
N ASP A 471 -7.34 18.06 39.35
CA ASP A 471 -7.59 19.33 38.66
C ASP A 471 -8.30 19.11 37.32
N LEU A 472 -7.90 18.10 36.55
CA LEU A 472 -8.59 17.71 35.31
C LEU A 472 -10.01 17.20 35.59
N ARG A 473 -10.23 16.42 36.67
CA ARG A 473 -11.58 15.96 37.07
C ARG A 473 -12.53 17.13 37.36
N ARG A 474 -12.03 18.23 37.93
CA ARG A 474 -12.84 19.42 38.24
C ARG A 474 -13.42 20.10 37.00
N ILE A 475 -12.83 19.92 35.82
CA ILE A 475 -13.36 20.45 34.55
C ILE A 475 -14.80 19.95 34.31
N ARG A 476 -15.13 18.72 34.74
CA ARG A 476 -16.49 18.16 34.68
C ARG A 476 -17.48 18.86 35.61
N GLY A 477 -17.00 19.36 36.74
CA GLY A 477 -17.80 19.98 37.81
C GLY A 477 -18.31 21.39 37.49
N HIS A 478 -17.80 22.05 36.45
CA HIS A 478 -18.35 23.31 35.94
C HIS A 478 -19.63 23.10 35.10
N ARG A 479 -20.55 22.27 35.61
CA ARG A 479 -21.98 22.38 35.30
C ARG A 479 -22.45 23.67 35.96
N SER A 480 -22.65 24.72 35.16
CA SER A 480 -23.06 26.02 35.66
C SER A 480 -24.29 25.89 36.55
N ARG A 481 -24.24 26.51 37.72
CA ARG A 481 -25.37 27.21 38.35
C ARG A 481 -25.90 28.31 37.41
N ALA A 482 -26.33 27.93 36.22
CA ALA A 482 -27.03 28.79 35.29
C ALA A 482 -28.25 27.99 34.83
N GLY A 483 -29.38 28.24 35.49
CA GLY A 483 -30.67 27.93 34.89
C GLY A 483 -30.74 28.58 33.52
N THR A 484 -31.39 27.88 32.58
CA THR A 484 -32.00 28.46 31.38
C THR A 484 -31.23 29.62 30.73
N MET A 485 -30.23 29.30 29.90
CA MET A 485 -29.94 30.15 28.75
C MET A 485 -30.29 29.37 27.48
N THR A 486 -31.49 29.65 26.99
CA THR A 486 -31.86 29.52 25.59
C THR A 486 -30.82 30.25 24.72
N SER A 487 -30.37 29.58 23.66
CA SER A 487 -29.77 30.13 22.43
C SER A 487 -29.19 31.55 22.52
N THR A 488 -27.91 31.67 22.86
CA THR A 488 -27.16 32.91 22.60
C THR A 488 -26.70 32.89 21.13
N PRO A 489 -27.05 33.89 20.29
CA PRO A 489 -26.59 33.93 18.90
C PRO A 489 -25.08 34.19 18.84
N PRO A 490 -24.41 33.85 17.73
CA PRO A 490 -22.96 34.05 17.61
C PRO A 490 -22.62 35.53 17.78
N LEU A 491 -21.63 35.80 18.63
CA LEU A 491 -21.02 37.12 18.81
C LEU A 491 -20.63 37.69 17.45
N ARG A 492 -21.37 38.72 16.99
CA ARG A 492 -20.96 39.56 15.86
C ARG A 492 -19.68 40.30 16.27
N LEU A 493 -18.54 39.84 15.75
CA LEU A 493 -17.29 40.59 15.80
C LEU A 493 -17.47 41.86 14.97
N ARG A 494 -17.44 43.02 15.62
CA ARG A 494 -17.33 44.32 14.94
C ARG A 494 -15.94 44.43 14.28
N PRO A 495 -15.81 44.99 13.06
CA PRO A 495 -14.50 45.24 12.47
C PRO A 495 -13.79 46.35 13.27
N ARG A 496 -12.55 46.10 13.73
CA ARG A 496 -11.70 47.18 14.26
C ARG A 496 -11.16 48.00 13.09
N THR A 497 -11.51 49.28 13.10
CA THR A 497 -10.96 50.34 12.26
C THR A 497 -9.45 50.48 12.45
N ALA A 498 -8.75 50.64 11.33
CA ALA A 498 -7.32 50.89 11.25
C ALA A 498 -6.90 52.22 11.89
N ARG A 499 -5.74 52.24 12.55
CA ARG A 499 -4.93 53.44 12.83
C ARG A 499 -3.43 53.08 12.78
N PRO A 500 -2.55 54.06 12.52
CA PRO A 500 -1.51 53.95 11.50
C PRO A 500 -0.17 53.41 12.00
N SER A 501 0.60 52.97 11.01
CA SER A 501 1.97 52.47 11.03
C SER A 501 3.01 53.50 11.48
N SER A 502 3.99 53.02 12.25
CA SER A 502 5.33 53.60 12.44
C SER A 502 6.36 52.45 12.56
N PRO A 503 7.64 52.69 12.28
CA PRO A 503 8.32 52.35 11.04
C PRO A 503 9.09 51.01 11.08
N ALA A 504 9.38 50.50 9.88
CA ALA A 504 10.16 49.28 9.67
C ALA A 504 11.60 49.39 10.20
N PRO A 505 12.20 48.31 10.73
CA PRO A 505 13.65 48.20 10.81
C PRO A 505 14.24 47.91 9.43
N ALA A 506 15.38 48.54 9.17
CA ALA A 506 16.16 48.51 7.94
C ALA A 506 16.58 47.08 7.50
N PRO A 507 16.89 46.87 6.20
CA PRO A 507 17.28 45.56 5.68
C PRO A 507 18.64 45.13 6.24
N VAL A 508 18.69 43.92 6.79
CA VAL A 508 19.94 43.24 7.12
C VAL A 508 20.66 42.92 5.82
N ARG A 509 21.79 43.59 5.59
CA ARG A 509 22.78 43.24 4.54
C ARG A 509 23.37 41.87 4.87
N TRP A 510 23.19 40.91 3.99
CA TRP A 510 24.02 39.71 3.96
C TRP A 510 25.36 40.04 3.30
N THR A 511 26.45 39.91 4.05
CA THR A 511 27.82 39.93 3.50
C THR A 511 28.16 38.51 3.08
N VAL A 512 28.37 38.29 1.78
CA VAL A 512 28.91 37.03 1.26
C VAL A 512 30.40 36.97 1.60
N VAL A 513 30.79 36.02 2.45
CA VAL A 513 32.20 35.68 2.68
C VAL A 513 32.56 34.56 1.72
N MET A 514 33.33 34.89 0.68
CA MET A 514 33.96 33.94 -0.23
C MET A 514 35.19 33.33 0.46
N LEU A 515 35.09 32.07 0.88
CA LEU A 515 36.25 31.25 1.21
C LEU A 515 36.70 30.51 -0.05
N GLY A 516 37.85 30.92 -0.59
CA GLY A 516 38.46 30.30 -1.75
C GLY A 516 38.98 28.88 -1.48
N PRO A 517 39.06 28.02 -2.51
CA PRO A 517 39.64 26.69 -2.38
C PRO A 517 41.18 26.74 -2.46
N PRO A 518 41.91 25.80 -1.82
CA PRO A 518 43.31 25.61 -2.14
C PRO A 518 43.43 24.90 -3.49
N ALA A 519 44.28 25.46 -4.33
CA ALA A 519 44.67 24.93 -5.63
C ALA A 519 45.53 23.66 -5.46
N ALA A 520 45.28 22.65 -6.29
CA ALA A 520 46.29 21.70 -6.72
C ALA A 520 45.93 21.10 -8.09
N THR A 521 46.61 21.65 -9.11
CA THR A 521 47.26 20.95 -10.23
C THR A 521 46.41 20.21 -11.28
N ILE A 522 46.44 20.82 -12.47
CA ILE A 522 45.94 20.31 -13.76
C ILE A 522 46.95 19.32 -14.37
N ALA A 523 46.46 18.22 -14.95
CA ALA A 523 47.11 17.51 -16.05
C ALA A 523 46.02 17.05 -17.06
N PRO A 524 46.28 17.11 -18.38
CA PRO A 524 45.23 17.06 -19.40
C PRO A 524 44.86 15.63 -19.83
N MET A 525 43.57 15.40 -20.11
CA MET A 525 43.07 14.21 -20.80
C MET A 525 43.49 14.21 -22.28
N GLY A 526 44.21 13.17 -22.69
CA GLY A 526 44.40 12.80 -24.09
C GLY A 526 43.26 11.90 -24.61
N PRO A 527 43.17 11.67 -25.94
CA PRO A 527 42.04 11.00 -26.58
C PRO A 527 42.07 9.48 -26.40
N ALA A 528 40.88 8.89 -26.43
CA ALA A 528 40.64 7.45 -26.35
C ALA A 528 41.42 6.67 -27.42
N THR A 529 42.23 5.71 -26.99
CA THR A 529 42.84 4.67 -27.83
C THR A 529 42.04 3.37 -27.72
N PRO A 530 41.83 2.64 -28.84
CA PRO A 530 41.20 1.33 -28.85
C PRO A 530 42.20 0.26 -28.43
N LEU A 531 41.83 -0.59 -27.47
CA LEU A 531 42.61 -1.77 -27.09
C LEU A 531 42.43 -2.87 -28.14
N VAL A 532 43.27 -2.83 -29.17
CA VAL A 532 43.61 -4.00 -29.99
C VAL A 532 44.68 -4.78 -29.24
N ARG A 533 44.37 -6.02 -28.79
CA ARG A 533 45.42 -7.01 -28.50
C ARG A 533 45.71 -7.77 -29.80
N GLY A 534 46.95 -7.63 -30.26
CA GLY A 534 47.46 -8.18 -31.51
C GLY A 534 47.49 -9.70 -31.55
N GLY A 535 47.39 -10.22 -32.78
CA GLY A 535 47.54 -11.63 -33.10
C GLY A 535 46.28 -12.26 -33.70
N ALA A 536 45.77 -11.75 -34.83
CA ALA A 536 44.78 -12.48 -35.61
C ALA A 536 45.03 -12.29 -37.11
N TRP A 537 45.21 -13.43 -37.78
CA TRP A 537 45.34 -13.59 -39.22
C TRP A 537 44.14 -12.99 -39.97
N PRO A 538 44.32 -12.36 -41.15
CA PRO A 538 43.27 -11.59 -41.83
C PRO A 538 42.18 -12.44 -42.52
N TRP A 539 42.14 -13.77 -42.32
CA TRP A 539 41.26 -14.66 -43.09
C TRP A 539 40.11 -15.30 -42.30
N ALA A 540 40.00 -15.05 -40.99
CA ALA A 540 38.99 -15.70 -40.16
C ALA A 540 37.68 -14.90 -40.04
N CYS A 541 37.12 -14.39 -41.15
CA CYS A 541 35.79 -13.76 -41.14
C CYS A 541 35.00 -13.68 -42.48
N PRO A 542 35.18 -14.52 -43.52
CA PRO A 542 34.27 -14.46 -44.67
C PRO A 542 32.99 -15.30 -44.51
N VAL A 543 32.91 -16.20 -43.52
CA VAL A 543 31.83 -17.20 -43.48
C VAL A 543 30.49 -16.65 -42.95
N PRO A 544 30.41 -15.86 -41.86
CA PRO A 544 29.10 -15.42 -41.35
C PRO A 544 28.50 -14.26 -42.14
N ILE A 545 29.35 -13.40 -42.72
CA ILE A 545 28.93 -12.14 -43.36
C ILE A 545 28.44 -12.36 -44.80
N SER A 546 28.82 -13.48 -45.45
CA SER A 546 28.31 -13.88 -46.78
C SER A 546 27.06 -14.77 -46.72
N GLN A 547 26.66 -15.25 -45.53
CA GLN A 547 25.62 -16.28 -45.38
C GLN A 547 24.19 -15.76 -45.56
N SER A 548 23.85 -14.60 -44.99
CA SER A 548 22.46 -14.07 -45.02
C SER A 548 21.96 -13.72 -46.44
N PRO A 549 22.75 -13.07 -47.32
CA PRO A 549 22.27 -12.74 -48.67
C PRO A 549 22.10 -13.98 -49.55
N PHE A 550 22.97 -14.99 -49.40
CA PHE A 550 22.96 -16.20 -50.26
C PHE A 550 21.83 -17.17 -49.87
N THR A 551 21.51 -17.32 -48.58
CA THR A 551 20.35 -18.11 -48.11
C THR A 551 19.05 -17.44 -48.54
N HIS A 552 18.89 -16.13 -48.34
CA HIS A 552 17.67 -15.44 -48.76
C HIS A 552 17.48 -15.43 -50.29
N ALA A 553 18.56 -15.30 -51.08
CA ALA A 553 18.50 -15.32 -52.54
C ALA A 553 18.35 -16.72 -53.16
N SER A 554 18.63 -17.79 -52.40
CA SER A 554 18.39 -19.18 -52.82
C SER A 554 17.01 -19.66 -52.39
N GLN A 555 16.52 -19.26 -51.21
CA GLN A 555 15.15 -19.51 -50.77
C GLN A 555 14.12 -18.82 -51.69
N SER A 556 14.37 -17.57 -52.10
CA SER A 556 13.46 -16.83 -52.98
C SER A 556 13.37 -17.39 -54.41
N ARG A 557 14.37 -18.15 -54.86
CA ARG A 557 14.36 -18.84 -56.16
C ARG A 557 13.66 -20.20 -56.12
N ILE A 558 13.51 -20.81 -54.95
CA ILE A 558 12.81 -22.09 -54.76
C ILE A 558 11.30 -21.89 -54.56
N ASP A 559 10.89 -20.74 -54.01
CA ASP A 559 9.48 -20.37 -53.84
C ASP A 559 8.74 -20.02 -55.15
N GLN A 560 9.43 -19.99 -56.29
CA GLN A 560 8.77 -19.89 -57.59
C GLN A 560 8.29 -21.28 -58.04
N ALA A 561 6.97 -21.47 -58.13
CA ALA A 561 6.32 -22.73 -58.46
C ALA A 561 6.87 -23.34 -59.78
N GLY A 562 7.73 -24.35 -59.65
CA GLY A 562 8.33 -25.07 -60.78
C GLY A 562 9.74 -25.64 -60.56
N ALA A 563 10.39 -25.40 -59.40
CA ALA A 563 11.73 -25.91 -59.16
C ALA A 563 11.78 -27.46 -59.05
N PRO A 564 12.69 -28.15 -59.76
CA PRO A 564 12.81 -29.61 -59.67
C PRO A 564 13.30 -30.02 -58.28
N LEU A 565 12.79 -31.14 -57.76
CA LEU A 565 13.09 -31.64 -56.40
C LEU A 565 14.59 -31.76 -56.12
N SER A 566 15.39 -32.13 -57.13
CA SER A 566 16.85 -32.21 -57.01
C SER A 566 17.52 -30.86 -56.69
N ALA A 567 16.97 -29.75 -57.19
CA ALA A 567 17.48 -28.42 -56.90
C ALA A 567 17.13 -27.98 -55.47
N VAL A 568 15.93 -28.32 -54.98
CA VAL A 568 15.52 -28.06 -53.59
C VAL A 568 16.39 -28.85 -52.62
N VAL A 569 16.59 -30.14 -52.89
CA VAL A 569 17.45 -31.00 -52.06
C VAL A 569 18.89 -30.50 -52.07
N ALA A 570 19.44 -30.10 -53.21
CA ALA A 570 20.81 -29.57 -53.30
C ALA A 570 20.99 -28.28 -52.49
N VAL A 571 20.02 -27.35 -52.54
CA VAL A 571 20.10 -26.08 -51.79
C VAL A 571 19.93 -26.31 -50.29
N VAL A 572 19.00 -27.17 -49.88
CA VAL A 572 18.84 -27.54 -48.46
C VAL A 572 20.12 -28.22 -47.96
N PHE A 573 20.70 -29.13 -48.73
CA PHE A 573 21.93 -29.83 -48.38
C PHE A 573 23.13 -28.86 -48.23
N ILE A 574 23.30 -27.93 -49.16
CA ILE A 574 24.38 -26.91 -49.09
C ILE A 574 24.16 -25.99 -47.89
N ASN A 575 22.93 -25.52 -47.66
CA ASN A 575 22.62 -24.67 -46.50
C ASN A 575 22.90 -25.39 -45.18
N CYS A 576 22.45 -26.64 -45.03
CA CYS A 576 22.74 -27.47 -43.86
C CYS A 576 24.25 -27.69 -43.65
N MET A 577 25.01 -27.93 -44.73
CA MET A 577 26.46 -28.10 -44.64
C MET A 577 27.16 -26.80 -44.20
N THR A 578 26.74 -25.64 -44.73
CA THR A 578 27.30 -24.33 -44.32
C THR A 578 26.91 -23.93 -42.89
N THR A 579 25.69 -24.22 -42.46
CA THR A 579 25.26 -23.98 -41.07
C THR A 579 25.99 -24.92 -40.12
N GLY A 580 26.12 -26.20 -40.47
CA GLY A 580 26.86 -27.18 -39.67
C GLY A 580 28.35 -26.87 -39.53
N THR A 581 28.99 -26.34 -40.58
CA THR A 581 30.39 -25.90 -40.52
C THR A 581 30.56 -24.63 -39.69
N ALA A 582 29.67 -23.64 -39.80
CA ALA A 582 29.68 -22.44 -38.96
C ALA A 582 29.45 -22.75 -37.48
N LEU A 583 28.48 -23.61 -37.15
CA LEU A 583 28.16 -23.98 -35.77
C LEU A 583 29.25 -24.84 -35.11
N ASN A 584 30.03 -25.60 -35.88
CA ASN A 584 31.10 -26.43 -35.32
C ASN A 584 32.45 -25.73 -35.25
N TYR A 585 32.75 -24.80 -36.17
CA TYR A 585 34.08 -24.19 -36.27
C TYR A 585 34.19 -22.86 -35.51
N THR A 586 33.17 -22.00 -35.57
CA THR A 586 33.18 -20.66 -34.95
C THR A 586 33.22 -20.72 -33.41
N PRO A 587 32.47 -21.61 -32.73
CA PRO A 587 32.48 -21.66 -31.27
C PRO A 587 33.78 -22.26 -30.70
N ALA A 588 34.40 -23.25 -31.39
CA ALA A 588 35.65 -23.85 -30.95
C ALA A 588 36.82 -22.84 -30.97
N HIS A 589 36.81 -21.93 -31.94
CA HIS A 589 37.75 -20.81 -31.99
C HIS A 589 37.50 -19.76 -30.90
N LEU A 590 36.24 -19.55 -30.50
CA LEU A 590 35.87 -18.64 -29.40
C LEU A 590 36.45 -19.10 -28.06
N VAL A 591 36.45 -20.40 -27.75
CA VAL A 591 37.01 -20.93 -26.49
C VAL A 591 38.52 -20.68 -26.39
N HIS A 592 39.26 -20.76 -27.49
CA HIS A 592 40.69 -20.45 -27.52
C HIS A 592 41.01 -18.96 -27.38
N LEU A 593 40.06 -18.07 -27.69
CA LEU A 593 40.22 -16.62 -27.59
C LEU A 593 39.65 -16.03 -26.29
N CYS A 594 38.84 -16.80 -25.56
CA CYS A 594 38.23 -16.38 -24.29
C CYS A 594 39.19 -16.52 -23.10
N HIS A 595 39.07 -15.61 -22.14
CA HIS A 595 39.85 -15.61 -20.90
C HIS A 595 39.54 -16.86 -20.04
N PRO A 596 40.53 -17.48 -19.35
CA PRO A 596 40.34 -18.75 -18.62
C PRO A 596 39.20 -18.74 -17.61
N GLY A 597 38.97 -17.60 -16.93
CA GLY A 597 37.88 -17.43 -15.96
C GLY A 597 36.46 -17.44 -16.57
N SER A 598 36.32 -17.36 -17.89
CA SER A 598 35.03 -17.37 -18.60
C SER A 598 34.80 -18.65 -19.40
N HIS A 599 35.73 -19.61 -19.34
CA HIS A 599 35.68 -20.85 -20.10
C HIS A 599 34.47 -21.72 -19.76
N TYR A 600 33.97 -21.68 -18.52
CA TYR A 600 32.79 -22.46 -18.12
C TYR A 600 31.50 -21.94 -18.81
N VAL A 601 31.38 -20.63 -19.00
CA VAL A 601 30.25 -20.00 -19.71
C VAL A 601 30.33 -20.29 -21.20
N ALA A 602 31.51 -20.09 -21.80
CA ALA A 602 31.73 -20.35 -23.22
C ALA A 602 31.54 -21.83 -23.58
N SER A 603 32.07 -22.75 -22.75
CA SER A 603 31.90 -24.20 -22.96
C SER A 603 30.45 -24.65 -22.76
N SER A 604 29.71 -24.04 -21.82
CA SER A 604 28.29 -24.35 -21.62
C SER A 604 27.44 -23.91 -22.81
N LEU A 605 27.68 -22.70 -23.33
CA LEU A 605 27.02 -22.22 -24.56
C LEU A 605 27.37 -23.10 -25.77
N LEU A 606 28.62 -23.57 -25.88
CA LEU A 606 29.08 -24.45 -26.94
C LEU A 606 28.43 -25.85 -26.88
N ALA A 607 28.25 -26.39 -25.67
CA ALA A 607 27.53 -27.64 -25.44
C ALA A 607 26.04 -27.50 -25.80
N THR A 608 25.41 -26.38 -25.43
CA THR A 608 24.02 -26.08 -25.79
C THR A 608 23.83 -25.98 -27.30
N VAL A 609 24.71 -25.27 -28.01
CA VAL A 609 24.63 -25.12 -29.48
C VAL A 609 24.88 -26.45 -30.20
N ARG A 610 25.82 -27.28 -29.72
CA ARG A 610 26.01 -28.65 -30.26
C ARG A 610 24.83 -29.57 -29.98
N GLY A 611 24.17 -29.41 -28.83
CA GLY A 611 22.95 -30.14 -28.48
C GLY A 611 21.79 -29.89 -29.46
N PHE A 612 21.65 -28.65 -29.93
CA PHE A 612 20.66 -28.30 -30.97
C PHE A 612 21.00 -28.85 -32.36
N GLY A 613 22.29 -29.00 -32.69
CA GLY A 613 22.73 -29.56 -33.97
C GLY A 613 22.52 -31.08 -34.10
N GLY A 614 22.61 -31.82 -32.99
CA GLY A 614 22.42 -33.28 -32.97
C GLY A 614 20.95 -33.73 -33.06
N SER A 615 19.99 -32.82 -32.89
CA SER A 615 18.56 -33.15 -32.86
C SER A 615 17.92 -33.30 -34.26
N PHE A 616 18.66 -33.01 -35.33
CA PHE A 616 18.14 -33.06 -36.70
C PHE A 616 18.42 -34.39 -37.43
N ASP A 617 19.09 -35.36 -36.81
CA ASP A 617 19.57 -36.59 -37.49
C ASP A 617 18.88 -37.89 -37.00
N THR A 618 17.77 -37.81 -36.26
CA THR A 618 17.07 -39.01 -35.74
C THR A 618 15.56 -39.00 -35.97
N SER A 619 15.13 -38.57 -37.15
CA SER A 619 13.78 -38.87 -37.64
C SER A 619 13.75 -38.96 -39.17
N GLY A 620 14.16 -40.13 -39.67
CA GLY A 620 13.79 -40.68 -40.99
C GLY A 620 13.24 -42.09 -40.76
N PRO A 621 12.36 -42.57 -41.65
CA PRO A 621 11.08 -43.24 -41.38
C PRO A 621 11.09 -44.43 -40.42
#